data_AF-A0A3S8V2L3-F1
#
_entry.id   AF-A0A3S8V2L3-F1
#
_cell.length_a   1.000
_cell.length_b   1.000
_cell.length_c   1.000
_cell.angle_alpha   90.00
_cell.angle_beta   90.00
_cell.angle_gamma   90.00
#
_symmetry.space_group_name_H-M   'P 1'
#
loop_
_entity.id
_entity.type
_entity.pdbx_description
1 polymer ?
#
loop_
_entity_poly.entity_id
_entity_poly.type
_entity_poly.pdbx_seq_one_letter_code
_entity_poly.pdbx_strand_id
1 'polypeptide(L)'
;HLFQAMRFGVEEINNSTTLLPNVTLGYQLYDVCSESANVYAALNVLSVPGTHHVEVQADPAHYSPAALAVIGPDTTSHAATTAAL
;
A
#
# COMPACT_ATOMS: atom_id res chain seq x y z
N HIS A 1 -4.98 -12.27 11.63
CA HIS A 1 -5.95 -11.33 12.27
C HIS A 1 -5.79 -9.89 11.78
N LEU A 2 -4.58 -9.37 11.57
CA LEU A 2 -4.36 -7.97 11.15
C LEU A 2 -5.07 -7.59 9.83
N PHE A 3 -5.02 -8.47 8.81
CA PHE A 3 -5.70 -8.19 7.54
C PHE A 3 -7.24 -8.10 7.67
N GLN A 4 -7.82 -8.80 8.67
CA GLN A 4 -9.27 -8.73 8.92
C GLN A 4 -9.66 -7.39 9.51
N ALA A 5 -8.84 -6.86 10.44
CA ALA A 5 -9.04 -5.52 10.99
C ALA A 5 -8.90 -4.44 9.92
N MET A 6 -7.94 -4.60 9.00
CA MET A 6 -7.74 -3.70 7.87
C MET A 6 -8.96 -3.69 6.93
N ARG A 7 -9.44 -4.87 6.51
CA ARG A 7 -10.67 -5.01 5.71
C ARG A 7 -11.87 -4.36 6.39
N PHE A 8 -12.11 -4.70 7.66
CA PHE A 8 -13.20 -4.13 8.45
C PHE A 8 -13.11 -2.59 8.52
N GLY A 9 -11.93 -2.05 8.80
CA GLY A 9 -11.71 -0.60 8.85
C GLY A 9 -12.03 0.09 7.52
N VAL A 10 -11.65 -0.51 6.38
CA VAL A 10 -12.00 0.02 5.05
C VAL A 10 -13.51 -0.07 4.78
N GLU A 11 -14.16 -1.17 5.17
CA GLU A 11 -15.60 -1.34 5.03
C GLU A 11 -16.37 -0.27 5.83
N GLU A 12 -15.96 0.00 7.07
CA GLU A 12 -16.55 1.04 7.91
C GLU A 12 -16.34 2.45 7.33
N ILE A 13 -15.15 2.72 6.76
CA ILE A 13 -14.87 4.00 6.08
C ILE A 13 -15.81 4.16 4.88
N ASN A 14 -15.91 3.14 4.02
CA ASN A 14 -16.74 3.20 2.82
C ASN A 14 -18.25 3.26 3.11
N ASN A 15 -18.69 2.79 4.28
CA ASN A 15 -20.08 2.87 4.72
C ASN A 15 -20.41 4.20 5.44
N SER A 16 -19.41 5.05 5.68
CA SER A 16 -19.62 6.34 6.32
C SER A 16 -20.13 7.40 5.34
N THR A 17 -21.12 8.17 5.75
CA THR A 17 -21.60 9.34 5.00
C THR A 17 -20.84 10.61 5.33
N THR A 18 -20.01 10.61 6.39
CA THR A 18 -19.24 11.78 6.85
C THR A 18 -17.76 11.68 6.52
N LEU A 19 -17.22 10.47 6.39
CA LEU A 19 -15.82 10.22 6.09
C LEU A 19 -15.69 9.77 4.64
N LEU A 20 -14.91 10.50 3.84
CA LEU A 20 -14.70 10.26 2.40
C LEU A 20 -16.01 10.14 1.58
N PRO A 21 -16.95 11.11 1.68
CA PRO A 21 -18.19 11.06 0.91
C PRO A 21 -17.90 11.04 -0.60
N ASN A 22 -18.60 10.16 -1.33
CA ASN A 22 -18.44 9.93 -2.77
C ASN A 22 -17.05 9.41 -3.21
N VAL A 23 -16.27 8.84 -2.28
CA VAL A 23 -15.00 8.19 -2.57
C VAL A 23 -15.05 6.76 -2.04
N THR A 24 -14.58 5.80 -2.84
CA THR A 24 -14.39 4.42 -2.38
C THR A 24 -12.91 4.19 -2.10
N LEU A 25 -12.59 3.89 -0.84
CA LEU A 25 -11.27 3.47 -0.44
C LEU A 25 -11.09 1.98 -0.79
N GLY A 26 -10.13 1.70 -1.67
CA GLY A 26 -9.70 0.34 -2.01
C GLY A 26 -8.42 -0.04 -1.26
N TYR A 27 -8.02 -1.31 -1.40
CA TYR A 27 -6.76 -1.79 -0.85
C TYR A 27 -6.22 -3.01 -1.58
N GLN A 28 -4.91 -3.26 -1.43
CA GLN A 28 -4.26 -4.48 -1.86
C GLN A 28 -3.43 -5.05 -0.70
N LEU A 29 -3.60 -6.35 -0.44
CA LEU A 29 -2.90 -7.06 0.62
C LEU A 29 -1.73 -7.84 0.03
N TYR A 30 -0.60 -7.81 0.73
CA TYR A 30 0.60 -8.57 0.38
C TYR A 30 1.01 -9.43 1.57
N ASP A 31 1.47 -10.64 1.26
CA ASP A 31 2.15 -11.49 2.23
C ASP A 31 3.65 -11.17 2.21
N VAL A 32 4.22 -10.87 3.38
CA VAL A 32 5.62 -10.44 3.56
C VAL A 32 6.43 -11.45 4.37
N CYS A 33 6.09 -12.74 4.29
CA CYS A 33 6.77 -13.84 5.01
C CYS A 33 8.29 -13.98 4.74
N SER A 34 8.85 -13.23 3.78
CA SER A 34 10.29 -13.17 3.53
C SER A 34 10.70 -11.75 3.12
N GLU A 35 11.98 -11.42 3.29
CA GLU A 35 12.52 -10.13 2.82
C GLU A 35 12.32 -9.94 1.30
N SER A 36 12.43 -11.01 0.51
CA SER A 36 12.16 -10.95 -0.94
C SER A 36 10.69 -10.63 -1.25
N ALA A 37 9.75 -11.21 -0.51
CA ALA A 37 8.32 -10.92 -0.66
C ALA A 37 8.01 -9.48 -0.22
N ASN A 38 8.66 -9.01 0.85
CA ASN A 38 8.53 -7.65 1.33
C ASN A 38 9.04 -6.61 0.33
N VAL A 39 10.23 -6.82 -0.24
CA VAL A 39 10.77 -5.96 -1.30
C VAL A 39 9.86 -5.96 -2.53
N TYR A 40 9.35 -7.14 -2.94
CA TYR A 40 8.40 -7.24 -4.05
C TYR A 40 7.12 -6.44 -3.78
N ALA A 41 6.54 -6.58 -2.58
CA ALA A 41 5.34 -5.84 -2.18
C ALA A 41 5.57 -4.32 -2.21
N ALA A 42 6.69 -3.86 -1.66
CA ALA A 42 7.07 -2.45 -1.64
C ALA A 42 7.26 -1.89 -3.06
N LEU A 43 7.95 -2.62 -3.95
CA LEU A 43 8.11 -2.21 -5.34
C LEU A 43 6.78 -2.21 -6.12
N ASN A 44 5.88 -3.16 -5.85
CA ASN A 44 4.58 -3.19 -6.51
C ASN A 44 3.64 -2.07 -6.02
N VAL A 45 3.78 -1.62 -4.77
CA VAL A 45 3.14 -0.39 -4.28
C VAL A 45 3.63 0.82 -5.08
N LEU A 46 4.92 0.83 -5.41
CA LEU A 46 5.59 1.84 -6.24
C LEU A 46 5.46 1.58 -7.75
N SER A 47 4.59 0.68 -8.21
CA SER A 47 4.41 0.52 -9.65
C SER A 47 3.50 1.62 -10.21
N VAL A 48 3.55 1.84 -11.52
CA VAL A 48 2.55 2.66 -12.21
C VAL A 48 1.20 1.91 -12.18
N PRO A 49 0.08 2.57 -11.84
CA PRO A 49 -1.24 1.95 -11.77
C PRO A 49 -1.57 1.10 -13.00
N GLY A 50 -2.00 -0.16 -12.77
CA GLY A 50 -2.33 -1.10 -13.84
C GLY A 50 -1.12 -1.76 -14.52
N THR A 51 0.10 -1.53 -14.03
CA THR A 51 1.33 -2.15 -14.52
C THR A 51 2.14 -2.77 -13.38
N HIS A 52 3.21 -3.50 -13.73
CA HIS A 52 4.22 -3.99 -12.80
C HIS A 52 5.56 -3.25 -12.95
N HIS A 53 5.53 -2.05 -13.55
CA HIS A 53 6.74 -1.28 -13.84
C HIS A 53 6.88 -0.16 -12.81
N VAL A 54 8.09 -0.01 -12.27
CA VAL A 54 8.47 1.13 -11.43
C VAL A 54 9.19 2.13 -12.34
N GLU A 55 8.69 3.35 -12.39
CA GLU A 55 9.34 4.43 -13.13
C GLU A 55 10.26 5.20 -12.18
N VAL A 56 11.56 5.23 -12.52
CA VAL A 56 12.55 6.00 -11.77
C VAL A 56 12.56 7.41 -12.34
N GLN A 57 11.78 8.30 -11.74
CA GLN A 57 11.71 9.71 -12.12
C GLN A 57 12.42 10.59 -11.09
N ALA A 58 13.21 11.55 -11.57
CA ALA A 58 13.98 12.44 -10.70
C ALA A 58 13.10 13.43 -9.91
N ASP A 59 11.88 13.69 -10.38
CA ASP A 59 10.92 14.56 -9.74
C ASP A 59 9.75 13.74 -9.15
N PRO A 60 9.68 13.59 -7.82
CA PRO A 60 8.59 12.89 -7.14
C PRO A 60 7.21 13.53 -7.35
N ALA A 61 7.14 14.82 -7.72
CA ALA A 61 5.88 15.54 -7.85
C ALA A 61 5.01 15.07 -9.02
N HIS A 62 5.61 14.41 -10.01
CA HIS A 62 4.93 13.91 -11.21
C HIS A 62 4.69 12.40 -11.18
N TYR A 63 5.05 11.75 -10.07
CA TYR A 63 4.96 10.32 -9.92
C TYR A 63 3.64 9.92 -9.23
N SER A 64 2.87 9.04 -9.87
CA SER A 64 1.59 8.53 -9.36
C SER A 64 1.69 7.02 -9.13
N PRO A 65 2.04 6.57 -7.91
CA PRO A 65 2.16 5.14 -7.60
C PRO A 65 0.80 4.41 -7.61
N ALA A 66 0.84 3.08 -7.68
CA ALA A 66 -0.33 2.21 -7.64
C ALA A 66 -1.08 2.31 -6.30
N ALA A 67 -0.38 2.63 -5.21
CA ALA A 67 -0.98 2.88 -3.90
C ALA A 67 -0.49 4.20 -3.29
N LEU A 68 -1.41 4.93 -2.67
CA LEU A 68 -1.15 6.23 -2.04
C LEU A 68 -0.43 6.12 -0.69
N ALA A 69 -0.67 5.02 0.03
CA ALA A 69 -0.13 4.80 1.37
C ALA A 69 0.03 3.31 1.67
N VAL A 70 0.90 3.00 2.62
CA VAL A 70 1.18 1.65 3.12
C VAL A 70 0.82 1.56 4.60
N ILE A 71 0.18 0.46 5.01
CA ILE A 71 -0.09 0.12 6.41
C ILE A 71 0.71 -1.14 6.76
N GLY A 72 1.58 -1.04 7.76
CA GLY A 72 2.51 -2.11 8.15
C GLY A 72 3.87 -2.01 7.43
N PRO A 73 4.63 -3.12 7.35
CA PRO A 73 4.39 -4.40 8.02
C PRO A 73 4.59 -4.30 9.55
N ASP A 74 4.26 -5.37 10.26
CA ASP A 74 4.22 -5.43 11.74
C ASP A 74 5.58 -5.68 12.40
N THR A 75 6.59 -6.06 11.62
CA THR A 75 7.95 -6.36 12.12
C THR A 75 8.92 -5.25 11.74
N THR A 76 9.82 -4.89 12.67
CA THR A 76 10.76 -3.77 12.48
C THR A 76 11.72 -3.98 11.31
N SER A 77 12.21 -5.20 11.09
CA SER A 77 13.14 -5.47 9.97
C SER A 77 12.48 -5.23 8.62
N HIS A 78 11.30 -5.82 8.41
CA HIS A 78 10.55 -5.63 7.17
C HIS A 78 10.10 -4.17 7.02
N ALA A 79 9.67 -3.50 8.10
CA ALA A 79 9.29 -2.09 8.05
C ALA A 79 10.46 -1.18 7.65
N ALA A 80 11.66 -1.45 8.16
CA ALA A 80 12.86 -0.73 7.77
C ALA A 80 13.21 -0.97 6.29
N THR A 81 13.10 -2.23 5.81
CA THR A 81 13.29 -2.56 4.38
C THR A 81 12.27 -1.85 3.50
N THR A 82 10.98 -1.85 3.87
CA THR A 82 9.91 -1.18 3.10
C THR A 82 10.11 0.33 3.06
N ALA A 83 10.50 0.95 4.17
CA ALA A 83 10.69 2.40 4.26
C ALA A 83 11.97 2.90 3.56
N ALA A 84 12.92 2.01 3.28
CA ALA A 84 14.15 2.34 2.57
C ALA A 84 13.99 2.36 1.03
N LEU A 85 12.85 1.86 0.52
CA LEU A 85 12.47 1.85 -0.88
C LEU A 85 11.63 3.09 -1.22
#